data_AF-A0A0F7HK73-F1
#
_entry.id   AF-A0A0F7HK73-F1
#
_cell.length_a   1.000
_cell.length_b   1.000
_cell.length_c   1.000
_cell.angle_alpha   90.00
_cell.angle_beta   90.00
_cell.angle_gamma   90.00
#
_symmetry.space_group_name_H-M   'P 1'
#
loop_
_entity.id
_entity.type
_entity.pdbx_description
1 polymer ?
#
loop_
_entity_poly.entity_id
_entity_poly.type
_entity_poly.pdbx_seq_one_letter_code
_entity_poly.pdbx_strand_id
1 'polypeptide(L)' 'MNLILKSKLFWSFMVLLGAALMIIGFFTKDIKMWFIAFAIALLVRYYAADFLFHSYENRIERLKQKHSQLKDG' A
#
# COMPACT_ATOMS: atom_id res chain seq x y z
N MET A 1 0.07 15.98 14.38
CA MET A 1 -0.45 15.97 12.99
C MET A 1 0.03 14.69 12.28
N ASN A 2 -0.46 13.49 12.65
CA ASN A 2 -0.18 12.26 11.86
C ASN A 2 -0.91 10.96 12.27
N LEU A 3 -1.93 10.99 13.13
CA LEU A 3 -2.68 9.76 13.45
C LEU A 3 -3.55 9.27 12.28
N ILE A 4 -4.06 10.20 11.47
CA ILE A 4 -4.88 9.87 10.29
C ILE A 4 -4.02 9.23 9.17
N LEU A 5 -2.83 9.79 8.90
CA LEU A 5 -1.88 9.26 7.90
C LEU A 5 -1.21 7.94 8.31
N LYS A 6 -1.10 7.65 9.62
CA LYS A 6 -0.63 6.34 10.13
C LYS A 6 -1.73 5.28 10.18
N SER A 7 -2.97 5.61 9.88
CA SER A 7 -4.05 4.63 10.03
C SER A 7 -4.04 3.69 8.83
N LYS A 8 -3.75 2.40 9.06
CA LYS A 8 -3.80 1.35 8.02
C LYS A 8 -5.14 1.33 7.27
N LEU A 9 -6.21 1.69 7.97
CA LEU A 9 -7.56 1.82 7.42
C LEU A 9 -7.66 2.94 6.38
N PHE A 10 -6.99 4.07 6.61
CA PHE A 10 -6.99 5.21 5.69
C PHE A 10 -6.33 4.84 4.35
N TRP A 11 -5.18 4.16 4.40
CA TRP A 11 -4.51 3.66 3.19
C TRP A 11 -5.33 2.60 2.47
N SER A 12 -6.00 1.71 3.21
CA SER A 12 -6.91 0.72 2.61
C SER A 12 -8.09 1.40 1.89
N PHE A 13 -8.65 2.46 2.47
CA PHE A 13 -9.70 3.25 1.83
C PHE A 13 -9.18 3.98 0.58
N MET A 14 -7.99 4.58 0.65
CA MET A 14 -7.33 5.23 -0.49
C MET A 14 -7.12 4.28 -1.68
N VAL A 15 -6.67 3.04 -1.41
CA VAL A 15 -6.53 2.00 -2.44
C VAL A 15 -7.89 1.66 -3.07
N LEU A 16 -8.90 1.46 -2.23
CA LEU A 16 -10.25 1.10 -2.68
C LEU A 16 -10.89 2.22 -3.51
N LEU A 17 -10.64 3.48 -3.13
CA LEU A 17 -11.10 4.67 -3.84
C LEU A 17 -10.36 4.85 -5.18
N GLY A 18 -9.06 4.59 -5.23
CA GLY A 18 -8.29 4.52 -6.48
C GLY A 18 -8.80 3.44 -7.44
N ALA A 19 -9.13 2.26 -6.93
CA ALA A 19 -9.72 1.18 -7.72
C ALA A 19 -11.11 1.55 -8.26
N ALA A 20 -11.97 2.15 -7.43
CA ALA A 20 -13.29 2.62 -7.85
C ALA A 20 -13.20 3.69 -8.96
N LEU A 21 -12.28 4.66 -8.81
CA LEU A 21 -11.98 5.65 -9.85
C LEU A 21 -11.49 5.03 -11.15
N MET A 22 -10.69 3.97 -11.07
CA MET A 22 -10.19 3.28 -12.26
C MET A 22 -11.32 2.55 -13.00
N ILE A 23 -12.25 1.93 -12.27
CA ILE A 23 -13.46 1.29 -12.84
C ILE A 23 -14.36 2.35 -13.48
N ILE A 24 -14.63 3.46 -12.78
CA ILE A 24 -15.44 4.57 -13.31
C ILE A 24 -14.75 5.18 -14.54
N GLY A 25 -13.44 5.42 -14.50
CA GLY A 25 -12.67 5.93 -15.63
C GLY A 25 -12.69 5.00 -16.84
N PHE A 26 -12.77 3.68 -16.63
CA PHE A 26 -12.96 2.71 -17.70
C PHE A 26 -14.34 2.83 -18.37
N PHE A 27 -15.42 2.94 -17.58
CA PHE A 27 -16.78 3.14 -18.11
C PHE A 27 -16.95 4.49 -18.82
N THR A 28 -16.33 5.54 -18.29
CA THR A 28 -16.45 6.90 -18.83
C THR A 28 -15.52 7.15 -20.02
N LYS A 29 -14.57 6.24 -20.32
CA LYS A 29 -13.49 6.41 -21.32
C LYS A 29 -12.70 7.71 -21.19
N ASP A 30 -12.66 8.26 -19.98
CA ASP A 30 -12.07 9.57 -19.73
C ASP A 30 -10.62 9.42 -19.29
N ILE A 31 -9.70 9.82 -20.18
CA ILE A 31 -8.25 9.66 -20.00
C ILE A 31 -7.75 10.45 -18.77
N LYS A 32 -8.43 11.55 -18.41
CA LYS A 32 -8.07 12.34 -17.23
C LYS A 32 -8.27 11.54 -15.94
N MET A 33 -9.33 10.73 -15.86
CA MET A 33 -9.57 9.87 -14.69
C MET A 33 -8.52 8.78 -14.56
N TRP A 34 -7.99 8.29 -15.68
CA TRP A 34 -6.86 7.34 -15.68
C TRP A 34 -5.59 7.95 -15.10
N PHE A 35 -5.27 9.20 -15.47
CA PHE A 35 -4.13 9.91 -14.88
C PHE A 35 -4.31 10.14 -13.38
N ILE A 36 -5.52 10.49 -12.93
CA ILE A 36 -5.83 10.67 -11.50
C ILE A 36 -5.70 9.34 -10.75
N ALA A 37 -6.25 8.25 -11.28
CA ALA A 37 -6.11 6.92 -10.68
C ALA A 37 -4.63 6.49 -10.60
N PHE A 38 -3.84 6.78 -11.64
CA PHE A 38 -2.40 6.52 -11.65
C PHE A 38 -1.64 7.35 -10.61
N ALA A 39 -1.97 8.63 -10.45
CA ALA A 39 -1.39 9.49 -9.41
C ALA A 39 -1.73 8.99 -8.00
N ILE A 40 -2.96 8.55 -7.76
CA ILE A 40 -3.38 7.94 -6.49
C ILE A 40 -2.60 6.63 -6.26
N ALA A 41 -2.45 5.78 -7.28
CA ALA A 41 -1.67 4.55 -7.17
C ALA A 41 -0.19 4.83 -6.84
N LEU A 42 0.39 5.88 -7.42
CA LEU A 42 1.75 6.34 -7.10
C LEU A 42 1.86 6.86 -5.66
N LEU A 43 0.90 7.67 -5.20
CA LEU A 43 0.85 8.17 -3.82
C LEU A 43 0.73 7.02 -2.82
N VAL A 44 -0.16 6.06 -3.08
CA VAL A 44 -0.27 4.83 -2.31
C VAL A 44 1.04 4.06 -2.34
N ARG A 45 1.69 3.91 -3.49
CA ARG A 45 2.98 3.22 -3.56
C ARG A 45 4.07 3.95 -2.79
N TYR A 46 4.10 5.29 -2.78
CA TYR A 46 5.15 6.03 -2.11
C TYR A 46 4.96 6.07 -0.58
N TYR A 47 3.72 6.25 -0.13
CA TYR A 47 3.44 6.43 1.30
C TYR A 47 2.91 5.16 1.98
N ALA A 48 2.09 4.36 1.30
CA ALA A 48 1.59 3.11 1.84
C ALA A 48 2.61 1.98 1.73
N ALA A 49 3.59 2.02 0.81
CA ALA A 49 4.62 0.98 0.78
C ALA A 49 5.45 1.01 2.06
N ASP A 50 5.90 2.19 2.50
CA ASP A 50 6.58 2.33 3.79
C ASP A 50 5.71 1.88 4.96
N PHE A 51 4.39 2.04 4.90
CA PHE A 51 3.54 1.66 6.03
C PHE A 51 3.09 0.18 6.01
N LEU A 52 2.78 -0.36 4.83
CA LEU A 52 2.31 -1.74 4.64
C LEU A 52 3.47 -2.74 4.60
N PHE A 53 4.59 -2.38 3.96
CA PHE A 53 5.74 -3.27 3.85
C PHE A 53 6.66 -3.22 5.07
N HIS A 54 6.73 -2.14 5.84
CA HIS A 54 7.53 -2.13 7.07
C HIS A 54 7.00 -3.13 8.12
N SER A 55 5.69 -3.39 8.15
CA SER A 55 5.13 -4.47 8.98
C SER A 55 5.40 -5.87 8.39
N TYR A 56 5.62 -5.97 7.08
CA TYR A 56 5.88 -7.23 6.38
C TYR A 56 7.37 -7.61 6.45
N GLU A 57 8.26 -6.65 6.25
CA GLU A 57 9.70 -6.76 6.47
C GLU A 57 10.00 -7.15 7.92
N ASN A 58 9.39 -6.47 8.91
CA ASN A 58 9.51 -6.85 10.31
C ASN A 58 9.05 -8.31 10.59
N ARG A 59 8.09 -8.84 9.81
CA ARG A 59 7.66 -10.24 9.92
C ARG A 59 8.66 -11.19 9.28
N ILE A 60 9.18 -10.84 8.10
CA ILE A 60 10.20 -11.64 7.41
C ILE A 60 11.51 -11.67 8.19
N GLU A 61 11.90 -10.55 8.78
CA GLU A 61 13.13 -10.43 9.56
C GLU A 61 13.07 -11.30 10.82
N ARG A 62 11.92 -11.34 11.51
CA ARG A 62 11.68 -12.28 12.63
C ARG A 62 11.71 -13.75 12.19
N LEU A 63 11.13 -14.06 11.03
CA LEU A 63 11.16 -15.42 10.48
C LEU A 63 12.58 -15.86 10.11
N LYS A 64 13.36 -14.92 9.55
CA LYS A 64 14.76 -15.12 9.20
C LYS A 64 15.61 -15.35 10.45
N GLN A 65 15.45 -14.53 11.48
CA GLN A 65 16.12 -14.74 12.78
C GLN A 65 15.78 -16.10 13.41
N LYS A 66 14.50 -16.53 13.35
CA LYS A 66 14.10 -17.86 13.85
C LYS A 66 14.80 -19.00 13.10
N HIS A 67 15.01 -18.87 11.80
CA HIS A 67 15.71 -19.88 11.00
C HIS A 67 17.23 -19.84 11.19
N SER A 68 17.80 -18.65 11.41
CA SER A 68 19.23 -18.49 11.73
C SER A 68 19.59 -19.17 13.06
N GLN A 69 18.74 -19.01 14.09
CA GLN A 69 18.97 -19.63 15.40
C GLN A 69 18.84 -21.16 15.42
N LEU A 70 18.11 -21.74 14.46
CA LEU A 70 17.99 -23.20 14.31
C LEU A 70 19.14 -23.83 13.53
N LYS A 71 19.99 -23.04 12.87
CA LYS A 71 21.10 -23.53 12.05
C LYS A 71 22.45 -23.60 12.80
N ASP A 72 22.56 -22.90 13.94
CA ASP A 72 23.76 -22.86 14.78
C ASP A 72 23.60 -23.66 16.10
N GLY A 73 22.56 -24.51 16.23
CA GLY A 73 22.28 -25.33 17.40
C GLY A 73 22.36 -26.83 17.12
#